data_AF-A0A286U767-F1
#
_entry.id   AF-A0A286U767-F1
#
_cell.length_a   1.000
_cell.length_b   1.000
_cell.length_c   1.000
_cell.angle_alpha   90.00
_cell.angle_beta   90.00
_cell.angle_gamma   90.00
#
_symmetry.space_group_name_H-M   'P 1'
#
loop_
_entity.id
_entity.type
_entity.pdbx_description
1 polymer ?
#
loop_
_entity_poly.entity_id
_entity_poly.type
_entity_poly.pdbx_seq_one_letter_code
_entity_poly.pdbx_strand_id
1 'polypeptide(L)'
;MGSGLDADRIYEAVDLPSPEATHTPHSGSNKSDNTSTSTVRLPHHEWNNDGILRVNTKGPHPIFELMRRAESQWKTKTVRASKTLRQAVFEYKRRYNRPPPKGFDHWWDYVQEHDVQLPDEYDQIFYDLEPYWGMDPHELQQLQKEQELNLDSLTIGKDEDADPITLLTMTLDKKNLHRLEAFKKSTAGAQMEIIKDVQQFIPPFRATLRPHDNPTLFADWTWRRQAREAAKYRSYISIKDLKNPTRHGWASACPLDSPLSSRPDGRYESSYRTSKTFIHDHRASMDPCFHPQHIATHGTFLGLGAGPSPKRFGSPLFSFCASSLHDDIRFTSLFQSSGYAEEDPTWEEKTDNRLFWRGSPTGMFHEEGVNWRQSQRVRLVKMAATDNDTKSDISLLRPAQSPDVPVGEAENLARSALNDALMDISFAGQVINCAGDVCTTMKDEFSWKDSVPAGRGGAGQYKYLLDVDGNGWSARFRRLMSSNSLVFKATIFPEWWTDRAQAWVHYIPVQVDYSDLYDAFTFFAGDEIGKGGHDEMAKKIANSGKEWALNYWRPEDITAYMFRLWLEYARVTSTDRDSMNFDIP
;
A
#
# COMPACT_ATOMS: atom_id res chain seq x y z
N MET A 1 -36.08 -41.19 10.27
CA MET A 1 -37.40 -40.53 10.22
C MET A 1 -37.13 -39.11 10.71
N GLY A 2 -36.87 -38.12 9.86
CA GLY A 2 -37.88 -37.40 9.04
C GLY A 2 -38.76 -36.58 9.99
N SER A 3 -38.87 -35.25 9.98
CA SER A 3 -38.90 -34.22 8.92
C SER A 3 -38.94 -32.84 9.63
N GLY A 4 -38.27 -31.77 9.18
CA GLY A 4 -38.78 -30.78 8.20
C GLY A 4 -39.26 -29.49 8.90
N LEU A 5 -38.43 -28.43 8.92
CA LEU A 5 -38.60 -27.11 8.25
C LEU A 5 -39.80 -26.26 8.73
N ASP A 6 -39.55 -25.06 9.26
CA ASP A 6 -39.59 -23.85 8.42
C ASP A 6 -38.93 -22.63 9.10
N ALA A 7 -38.29 -21.80 8.27
CA ALA A 7 -37.59 -20.58 8.63
C ALA A 7 -38.34 -19.38 8.04
N ASP A 8 -38.56 -18.33 8.85
CA ASP A 8 -38.66 -16.94 8.38
C ASP A 8 -39.00 -16.01 9.57
N ARG A 9 -38.07 -15.09 9.90
CA ARG A 9 -38.36 -13.70 10.34
C ARG A 9 -37.08 -12.89 10.57
N ILE A 10 -36.71 -12.17 9.52
CA ILE A 10 -36.47 -10.71 9.42
C ILE A 10 -35.57 -10.08 10.50
N TYR A 11 -34.35 -9.72 10.08
CA TYR A 11 -33.49 -8.73 10.70
C TYR A 11 -33.97 -7.31 10.31
N GLU A 12 -34.35 -6.49 11.29
CA GLU A 12 -34.49 -5.05 11.13
C GLU A 12 -33.11 -4.38 11.22
N ALA A 13 -32.79 -3.59 10.19
CA ALA A 13 -31.65 -2.69 10.16
C ALA A 13 -31.92 -1.48 11.06
N VAL A 14 -30.95 -1.15 11.92
CA VAL A 14 -30.97 0.06 12.72
C VAL A 14 -30.37 1.19 11.89
N ASP A 15 -31.25 2.03 11.31
CA ASP A 15 -30.91 3.31 10.70
C ASP A 15 -30.47 4.33 11.77
N LEU A 16 -29.29 4.93 11.58
CA LEU A 16 -28.87 6.11 12.31
C LEU A 16 -29.33 7.37 11.53
N PRO A 17 -30.01 8.34 12.19
CA PRO A 17 -30.71 9.41 11.47
C PRO A 17 -29.76 10.50 10.96
N SER A 18 -30.02 10.93 9.73
CA SER A 18 -29.51 12.17 9.15
C SER A 18 -30.24 13.37 9.78
N PRO A 19 -29.58 14.53 9.98
CA PRO A 19 -30.23 15.70 10.56
C PRO A 19 -31.00 16.47 9.47
N GLU A 20 -32.32 16.27 9.38
CA GLU A 20 -33.21 17.16 8.64
C GLU A 20 -33.87 18.18 9.58
N ALA A 21 -33.75 19.46 9.20
CA ALA A 21 -34.33 20.59 9.87
C ALA A 21 -35.86 20.59 9.75
N THR A 22 -36.54 20.79 10.86
CA THR A 22 -38.00 20.92 10.94
C THR A 22 -38.40 22.39 10.93
N HIS A 23 -39.09 22.84 9.88
CA HIS A 23 -39.99 24.00 9.97
C HIS A 23 -41.20 23.79 9.04
N THR A 24 -42.39 23.79 9.64
CA THR A 24 -43.70 23.71 8.98
C THR A 24 -44.12 25.06 8.36
N PRO A 25 -45.01 25.06 7.35
CA PRO A 25 -45.28 26.23 6.52
C PRO A 25 -46.42 27.10 7.08
N HIS A 26 -46.20 28.42 7.14
CA HIS A 26 -47.26 29.41 7.24
C HIS A 26 -47.46 30.13 5.90
N SER A 27 -48.72 30.17 5.47
CA SER A 27 -49.21 30.85 4.28
C SER A 27 -49.03 32.37 4.38
N GLY A 28 -48.44 32.98 3.35
CA GLY A 28 -48.42 34.42 3.18
C GLY A 28 -47.93 34.80 1.78
N SER A 29 -48.86 35.20 0.92
CA SER A 29 -48.55 35.78 -0.40
C SER A 29 -47.86 37.13 -0.24
N ASN A 30 -46.70 37.35 -0.90
CA ASN A 30 -46.44 38.57 -1.68
C ASN A 30 -45.08 38.56 -2.39
N LYS A 31 -45.16 38.79 -3.71
CA LYS A 31 -44.25 39.57 -4.58
C LYS A 31 -42.77 39.18 -4.66
N SER A 32 -42.46 38.50 -5.77
CA SER A 32 -41.37 38.76 -6.71
C SER A 32 -40.16 39.57 -6.22
N ASP A 33 -39.06 38.86 -5.96
CA ASP A 33 -37.72 39.33 -6.33
C ASP A 33 -36.99 38.15 -6.99
N ASN A 34 -36.70 38.32 -8.28
CA ASN A 34 -36.25 37.28 -9.19
C ASN A 34 -34.74 37.42 -9.40
N THR A 35 -33.95 36.83 -8.49
CA THR A 35 -32.53 36.53 -8.72
C THR A 35 -32.17 35.21 -8.05
N SER A 36 -32.74 34.11 -8.53
CA SER A 36 -32.19 32.77 -8.24
C SER A 36 -31.13 32.45 -9.28
N THR A 37 -29.86 32.70 -8.96
CA THR A 37 -28.75 32.01 -9.62
C THR A 37 -28.86 30.54 -9.25
N SER A 38 -29.58 29.79 -10.09
CA SER A 38 -29.60 28.33 -10.08
C SER A 38 -28.17 27.85 -10.33
N THR A 39 -27.40 27.60 -9.27
CA THR A 39 -26.15 26.85 -9.38
C THR A 39 -26.50 25.44 -9.84
N VAL A 40 -26.33 25.18 -11.13
CA VAL A 40 -26.56 23.86 -11.73
C VAL A 40 -25.61 22.89 -11.03
N ARG A 41 -26.15 21.99 -10.20
CA ARG A 41 -25.35 20.99 -9.51
C ARG A 41 -24.91 19.94 -10.53
N LEU A 42 -23.60 19.88 -10.80
CA LEU A 42 -23.04 18.87 -11.69
C LEU A 42 -23.29 17.45 -11.13
N PRO A 43 -23.50 16.45 -12.01
CA PRO A 43 -23.70 15.07 -11.60
C PRO A 43 -22.44 14.47 -10.97
N HIS A 44 -22.65 13.48 -10.11
CA HIS A 44 -21.57 12.82 -9.35
C HIS A 44 -20.86 11.73 -10.16
N HIS A 45 -19.64 11.41 -9.72
CA HIS A 45 -18.88 10.24 -10.14
C HIS A 45 -19.39 8.96 -9.47
N GLU A 46 -19.03 7.80 -10.03
CA GLU A 46 -19.31 6.50 -9.44
C GLU A 46 -18.10 6.03 -8.63
N TRP A 47 -18.33 5.59 -7.39
CA TRP A 47 -17.29 5.21 -6.44
C TRP A 47 -17.43 3.73 -6.09
N ASN A 48 -16.52 2.89 -6.59
CA ASN A 48 -16.60 1.44 -6.42
C ASN A 48 -15.87 0.98 -5.15
N ASN A 49 -16.32 -0.15 -4.59
CA ASN A 49 -15.71 -0.73 -3.39
C ASN A 49 -14.30 -1.31 -3.62
N ASP A 50 -13.90 -1.49 -4.87
CA ASP A 50 -12.55 -1.93 -5.26
C ASP A 50 -11.52 -0.79 -5.24
N GLY A 51 -11.92 0.41 -4.82
CA GLY A 51 -11.07 1.60 -4.73
C GLY A 51 -11.00 2.43 -6.00
N ILE A 52 -11.76 2.08 -7.04
CA ILE A 52 -11.78 2.81 -8.31
C ILE A 52 -12.96 3.76 -8.39
N LEU A 53 -12.68 5.01 -8.75
CA LEU A 53 -13.66 6.02 -9.14
C LEU A 53 -13.81 5.97 -10.65
N ARG A 54 -15.05 5.84 -11.16
CA ARG A 54 -15.35 5.98 -12.60
C ARG A 54 -15.86 7.39 -12.88
N VAL A 55 -15.24 8.03 -13.86
CA VAL A 55 -15.53 9.42 -14.21
C VAL A 55 -16.89 9.53 -14.88
N ASN A 56 -17.62 10.55 -14.45
CA ASN A 56 -18.82 11.03 -15.13
C ASN A 56 -18.40 12.26 -15.92
N THR A 57 -18.42 12.19 -17.25
CA THR A 57 -17.91 13.24 -18.13
C THR A 57 -18.72 14.55 -18.04
N LYS A 58 -19.94 14.48 -17.49
CA LYS A 58 -20.77 15.64 -17.19
C LYS A 58 -20.51 16.23 -15.79
N GLY A 59 -19.80 15.49 -14.94
CA GLY A 59 -19.39 15.91 -13.60
C GLY A 59 -18.13 16.77 -13.62
N PRO A 60 -17.70 17.32 -12.47
CA PRO A 60 -16.45 18.06 -12.36
C PRO A 60 -15.23 17.17 -12.64
N HIS A 61 -14.02 17.74 -12.74
CA HIS A 61 -12.82 16.89 -12.78
C HIS A 61 -12.67 16.15 -11.44
N PRO A 62 -12.51 14.82 -11.42
CA PRO A 62 -12.58 13.99 -10.21
C PRO A 62 -11.53 14.34 -9.16
N ILE A 63 -10.35 14.82 -9.57
CA ILE A 63 -9.26 15.20 -8.65
C ILE A 63 -9.69 16.30 -7.66
N PHE A 64 -10.55 17.25 -8.06
CA PHE A 64 -11.07 18.23 -7.12
C PHE A 64 -11.85 17.59 -5.96
N GLU A 65 -12.64 16.56 -6.25
CA GLU A 65 -13.40 15.84 -5.25
C GLU A 65 -12.54 14.88 -4.42
N LEU A 66 -11.60 14.18 -5.07
CA LEU A 66 -10.64 13.30 -4.42
C LEU A 66 -9.80 14.06 -3.38
N MET A 67 -9.25 15.22 -3.74
CA MET A 67 -8.48 16.07 -2.83
C MET A 67 -9.34 16.57 -1.68
N ARG A 68 -10.53 17.13 -1.96
CA ARG A 68 -11.43 17.64 -0.91
C ARG A 68 -11.82 16.56 0.10
N ARG A 69 -12.16 15.36 -0.39
CA ARG A 69 -12.51 14.20 0.45
C ARG A 69 -11.30 13.77 1.29
N ALA A 70 -10.13 13.66 0.68
CA ALA A 70 -8.92 13.23 1.36
C ALA A 70 -8.46 14.24 2.44
N GLU A 71 -8.56 15.54 2.18
CA GLU A 71 -8.30 16.59 3.17
C GLU A 71 -9.26 16.49 4.36
N SER A 72 -10.55 16.25 4.10
CA SER A 72 -11.54 16.01 5.16
C SER A 72 -11.24 14.75 5.99
N GLN A 73 -10.82 13.67 5.33
CA GLN A 73 -10.43 12.42 5.99
C GLN A 73 -9.17 12.62 6.85
N TRP A 74 -8.15 13.31 6.34
CA TRP A 74 -6.93 13.64 7.07
C TRP A 74 -7.21 14.51 8.29
N LYS A 75 -8.04 15.56 8.13
CA LYS A 75 -8.46 16.41 9.26
C LYS A 75 -9.20 15.61 10.32
N THR A 76 -10.11 14.72 9.91
CA THR A 76 -10.85 13.86 10.85
C THR A 76 -9.90 12.91 11.60
N LYS A 77 -8.94 12.31 10.88
CA LYS A 77 -7.91 11.41 11.42
C LYS A 77 -7.02 12.10 12.46
N THR A 78 -6.58 13.32 12.20
CA THR A 78 -5.72 14.08 13.11
C THR A 78 -6.48 14.62 14.33
N VAL A 79 -7.73 15.05 14.16
CA VAL A 79 -8.57 15.53 15.28
C VAL A 79 -8.95 14.41 16.25
N ARG A 80 -9.22 13.19 15.75
CA ARG A 80 -9.62 12.06 16.60
C ARG A 80 -8.48 11.40 17.37
N ALA A 81 -7.22 11.74 17.06
CA ALA A 81 -6.06 11.11 17.65
C ALA A 81 -6.09 11.20 19.19
N SER A 82 -5.95 10.04 19.84
CA SER A 82 -5.94 9.90 21.29
C SER A 82 -4.92 10.83 21.95
N LYS A 83 -5.32 11.46 23.06
CA LYS A 83 -4.50 12.40 23.85
C LYS A 83 -4.17 11.89 25.24
N THR A 84 -4.80 10.79 25.67
CA THR A 84 -4.53 10.15 26.96
C THR A 84 -4.50 8.63 26.79
N LEU A 85 -3.82 7.95 27.71
CA LEU A 85 -3.79 6.49 27.75
C LEU A 85 -5.21 5.89 27.74
N ARG A 86 -6.14 6.46 28.53
CA ARG A 86 -7.53 5.99 28.58
C ARG A 86 -8.24 6.14 27.24
N GLN A 87 -8.02 7.23 26.50
CA GLN A 87 -8.55 7.40 25.15
C GLN A 87 -7.95 6.38 24.18
N ALA A 88 -6.64 6.16 24.25
CA ALA A 88 -5.95 5.19 23.38
C ALA A 88 -6.43 3.74 23.64
N VAL A 89 -6.65 3.36 24.91
CA VAL A 89 -7.25 2.05 25.24
C VAL A 89 -8.68 1.95 24.71
N PHE A 90 -9.49 3.00 24.85
CA PHE A 90 -10.86 3.00 24.36
C PHE A 90 -10.90 2.88 22.84
N GLU A 91 -10.10 3.67 22.13
CA GLU A 91 -10.01 3.67 20.68
C GLU A 91 -9.50 2.31 20.16
N TYR A 92 -8.48 1.74 20.82
CA TYR A 92 -8.00 0.40 20.51
C TYR A 92 -9.11 -0.66 20.64
N LYS A 93 -9.86 -0.65 21.75
CA LYS A 93 -10.98 -1.58 21.98
C LYS A 93 -12.08 -1.37 20.93
N ARG A 94 -12.38 -0.12 20.57
CA ARG A 94 -13.36 0.23 19.52
C ARG A 94 -12.95 -0.30 18.14
N ARG A 95 -11.67 -0.16 17.78
CA ARG A 95 -11.16 -0.59 16.46
C ARG A 95 -11.03 -2.09 16.33
N TYR A 96 -10.44 -2.74 17.34
CA TYR A 96 -9.95 -4.11 17.21
C TYR A 96 -10.76 -5.13 18.02
N ASN A 97 -11.76 -4.69 18.79
CA ASN A 97 -12.63 -5.53 19.60
C ASN A 97 -11.89 -6.47 20.59
N ARG A 98 -10.72 -6.03 21.06
CA ARG A 98 -9.88 -6.73 22.03
C ARG A 98 -9.17 -5.76 22.98
N PRO A 99 -8.76 -6.18 24.18
CA PRO A 99 -7.90 -5.35 25.04
C PRO A 99 -6.55 -5.07 24.37
N PRO A 100 -5.88 -3.96 24.68
CA PRO A 100 -4.48 -3.74 24.26
C PRO A 100 -3.53 -4.79 24.85
N PRO A 101 -2.32 -4.97 24.29
CA PRO A 101 -1.33 -5.92 24.81
C PRO A 101 -0.64 -5.40 26.08
N LYS A 102 -0.18 -6.29 26.95
CA LYS A 102 0.71 -5.98 28.09
C LYS A 102 1.89 -5.12 27.61
N GLY A 103 2.22 -4.07 28.35
CA GLY A 103 3.21 -3.06 27.96
C GLY A 103 2.64 -1.91 27.11
N PHE A 104 1.32 -1.84 26.89
CA PHE A 104 0.67 -0.75 26.16
C PHE A 104 0.82 0.62 26.85
N ASP A 105 0.90 0.66 28.18
CA ASP A 105 1.27 1.84 28.96
C ASP A 105 2.68 2.33 28.65
N HIS A 106 3.69 1.44 28.62
CA HIS A 106 5.05 1.81 28.25
C HIS A 106 5.16 2.25 26.78
N TRP A 107 4.40 1.62 25.88
CA TRP A 107 4.26 2.10 24.51
C TRP A 107 3.61 3.49 24.46
N TRP A 108 2.61 3.76 25.30
CA TRP A 108 1.99 5.07 25.38
C TRP A 108 2.95 6.13 25.94
N ASP A 109 3.75 5.80 26.95
CA ASP A 109 4.79 6.68 27.48
C ASP A 109 5.79 7.06 26.39
N TYR A 110 6.26 6.08 25.59
CA TYR A 110 7.11 6.32 24.43
C TYR A 110 6.45 7.25 23.40
N VAL A 111 5.18 7.01 23.09
CA VAL A 111 4.39 7.86 22.17
C VAL A 111 4.32 9.30 22.65
N GLN A 112 4.14 9.53 23.95
CA GLN A 112 4.09 10.87 24.55
C GLN A 112 5.47 11.53 24.58
N GLU A 113 6.50 10.79 25.01
CA GLU A 113 7.87 11.29 25.12
C GLU A 113 8.42 11.78 23.78
N HIS A 114 8.10 11.05 22.69
CA HIS A 114 8.63 11.33 21.35
C HIS A 114 7.66 12.09 20.43
N ASP A 115 6.54 12.59 20.94
CA ASP A 115 5.49 13.28 20.17
C ASP A 115 5.05 12.49 18.94
N VAL A 116 4.66 11.22 19.10
CA VAL A 116 4.11 10.41 18.01
C VAL A 116 2.67 10.81 17.75
N GLN A 117 2.42 11.47 16.62
CA GLN A 117 1.17 12.21 16.38
C GLN A 117 0.00 11.36 15.87
N LEU A 118 0.24 10.11 15.44
CA LEU A 118 -0.79 9.15 14.99
C LEU A 118 -0.81 7.89 15.87
N PRO A 119 -1.17 8.01 17.16
CA PRO A 119 -1.12 6.88 18.10
C PRO A 119 -2.16 5.79 17.81
N ASP A 120 -3.22 6.06 17.05
CA ASP A 120 -4.30 5.10 16.81
C ASP A 120 -4.26 4.44 15.41
N GLU A 121 -3.32 4.81 14.56
CA GLU A 121 -3.25 4.36 13.15
C GLU A 121 -2.21 3.24 13.00
N TYR A 122 -2.60 2.03 13.42
CA TYR A 122 -1.81 0.78 13.43
C TYR A 122 -2.57 -0.40 12.80
N ASP A 123 -3.56 -0.10 11.94
CA ASP A 123 -4.49 -1.08 11.36
C ASP A 123 -3.75 -2.11 10.52
N GLN A 124 -2.60 -1.75 9.93
CA GLN A 124 -1.75 -2.68 9.21
C GLN A 124 -1.26 -3.86 10.08
N ILE A 125 -0.88 -3.62 11.34
CA ILE A 125 -0.48 -4.69 12.27
C ILE A 125 -1.66 -5.64 12.52
N PHE A 126 -2.86 -5.06 12.71
CA PHE A 126 -4.06 -5.84 12.93
C PHE A 126 -4.35 -6.75 11.75
N TYR A 127 -4.33 -6.24 10.51
CA TYR A 127 -4.61 -7.03 9.31
C TYR A 127 -3.66 -8.22 9.13
N ASP A 128 -2.40 -8.04 9.52
CA ASP A 128 -1.33 -9.05 9.39
C ASP A 128 -1.48 -10.14 10.45
N LEU A 129 -1.81 -9.75 11.67
CA LEU A 129 -1.89 -10.68 12.81
C LEU A 129 -3.25 -11.36 12.96
N GLU A 130 -4.33 -10.79 12.42
CA GLU A 130 -5.71 -11.27 12.62
C GLU A 130 -5.91 -12.76 12.26
N PRO A 131 -5.40 -13.30 11.14
CA PRO A 131 -5.53 -14.73 10.87
C PRO A 131 -4.92 -15.60 11.97
N TYR A 132 -3.80 -15.18 12.57
CA TYR A 132 -3.11 -15.96 13.60
C TYR A 132 -3.83 -15.93 14.96
N TRP A 133 -4.69 -14.94 15.22
CA TRP A 133 -5.56 -14.96 16.41
C TRP A 133 -6.54 -16.14 16.39
N GLY A 134 -6.94 -16.60 15.21
CA GLY A 134 -7.80 -17.77 15.04
C GLY A 134 -7.08 -19.10 15.06
N MET A 135 -5.78 -19.13 15.37
CA MET A 135 -5.01 -20.36 15.53
C MET A 135 -4.68 -20.59 17.00
N ASP A 136 -4.63 -21.87 17.38
CA ASP A 136 -4.19 -22.26 18.71
C ASP A 136 -2.73 -21.83 18.93
N PRO A 137 -2.41 -21.14 20.03
CA PRO A 137 -1.05 -20.62 20.27
C PRO A 137 0.01 -21.73 20.42
N HIS A 138 -0.34 -22.93 20.90
CA HIS A 138 0.59 -24.05 20.92
C HIS A 138 0.96 -24.50 19.50
N GLU A 139 0.00 -24.53 18.59
CA GLU A 139 0.24 -24.81 17.18
C GLU A 139 1.06 -23.70 16.52
N LEU A 140 0.80 -22.42 16.83
CA LEU A 140 1.60 -21.30 16.34
C LEU A 140 3.07 -21.41 16.76
N GLN A 141 3.35 -21.72 18.02
CA GLN A 141 4.73 -21.90 18.50
C GLN A 141 5.42 -23.08 17.81
N GLN A 142 4.69 -24.17 17.53
CA GLN A 142 5.22 -25.30 16.78
C GLN A 142 5.56 -24.91 15.33
N LEU A 143 4.64 -24.22 14.65
CA LEU A 143 4.86 -23.73 13.28
C LEU A 143 5.99 -22.70 13.21
N GLN A 144 6.15 -21.87 14.23
CA GLN A 144 7.25 -20.93 14.34
C GLN A 144 8.60 -21.66 14.40
N LYS A 145 8.73 -22.71 15.23
CA LYS A 145 9.94 -23.55 15.30
C LYS A 145 10.25 -24.22 13.96
N GLU A 146 9.23 -24.73 13.28
CA GLU A 146 9.40 -25.30 11.92
C GLU A 146 9.86 -24.24 10.91
N GLN A 147 9.40 -23.00 11.06
CA GLN A 147 9.80 -21.89 10.20
C GLN A 147 11.30 -21.54 10.36
N GLU A 148 11.89 -21.74 11.55
CA GLU A 148 13.33 -21.53 11.80
C GLU A 148 14.24 -22.45 10.97
N LEU A 149 13.72 -23.60 10.53
CA LEU A 149 14.46 -24.60 9.75
C LEU A 149 14.51 -24.27 8.26
N ASN A 150 13.70 -23.32 7.79
CA ASN A 150 13.65 -22.96 6.38
C ASN A 150 14.92 -22.19 5.97
N LEU A 151 15.46 -22.51 4.79
CA LEU A 151 16.62 -21.81 4.23
C LEU A 151 16.36 -20.32 4.08
N ASP A 152 17.35 -19.49 4.34
CA ASP A 152 17.27 -18.02 4.36
C ASP A 152 16.23 -17.51 5.37
N SER A 153 16.37 -17.93 6.62
CA SER A 153 15.59 -17.44 7.76
C SER A 153 16.52 -16.95 8.88
N LEU A 154 16.10 -15.88 9.55
CA LEU A 154 16.76 -15.35 10.74
C LEU A 154 15.70 -15.24 11.83
N THR A 155 15.97 -15.72 13.02
CA THR A 155 15.00 -15.65 14.13
C THR A 155 15.53 -14.74 15.21
N ILE A 156 14.78 -13.70 15.55
CA ILE A 156 15.06 -12.85 16.71
C ILE A 156 14.07 -13.13 17.83
N GLY A 157 14.47 -12.85 19.06
CA GLY A 157 13.59 -13.00 20.21
C GLY A 157 14.33 -13.06 21.53
N LYS A 158 13.60 -13.43 22.57
CA LYS A 158 14.10 -13.68 23.92
C LYS A 158 13.18 -14.68 24.64
N ASP A 159 13.72 -15.43 25.59
CA ASP A 159 13.00 -16.50 26.28
C ASP A 159 12.41 -16.04 27.62
N GLU A 160 13.06 -15.12 28.34
CA GLU A 160 12.57 -14.52 29.60
C GLU A 160 12.35 -13.00 29.50
N ASP A 161 11.54 -12.42 30.40
CA ASP A 161 11.26 -10.98 30.42
C ASP A 161 12.54 -10.13 30.55
N ALA A 162 13.48 -10.58 31.38
CA ALA A 162 14.74 -9.89 31.69
C ALA A 162 15.82 -10.04 30.61
N ASP A 163 15.67 -10.97 29.68
CA ASP A 163 16.65 -11.22 28.63
C ASP A 163 16.67 -10.09 27.58
N PRO A 164 17.82 -9.81 26.96
CA PRO A 164 17.87 -8.95 25.78
C PRO A 164 17.30 -9.68 24.57
N ILE A 165 16.71 -8.93 23.62
CA ILE A 165 16.33 -9.49 22.32
C ILE A 165 17.62 -9.72 21.51
N THR A 166 17.81 -10.94 21.03
CA THR A 166 19.01 -11.34 20.28
C THR A 166 18.66 -12.10 19.00
N LEU A 167 19.66 -12.33 18.13
CA LEU A 167 19.54 -13.30 17.03
C LEU A 167 19.69 -14.71 17.61
N LEU A 168 18.59 -15.45 17.65
CA LEU A 168 18.49 -16.78 18.26
C LEU A 168 18.99 -17.89 17.33
N THR A 169 18.63 -17.81 16.04
CA THR A 169 19.10 -18.75 15.03
C THR A 169 19.08 -18.13 13.64
N MET A 170 19.87 -18.69 12.74
CA MET A 170 19.93 -18.30 11.34
C MET A 170 20.23 -19.52 10.47
N THR A 171 19.36 -19.75 9.48
CA THR A 171 19.52 -20.78 8.46
C THR A 171 19.72 -20.10 7.11
N LEU A 172 20.76 -20.45 6.35
CA LEU A 172 21.10 -19.79 5.09
C LEU A 172 21.37 -20.80 3.98
N ASP A 173 20.86 -20.53 2.78
CA ASP A 173 21.19 -21.30 1.58
C ASP A 173 22.69 -21.12 1.26
N LYS A 174 23.38 -22.21 0.87
CA LYS A 174 24.80 -22.19 0.49
C LYS A 174 25.09 -21.13 -0.57
N LYS A 175 24.17 -20.93 -1.52
CA LYS A 175 24.34 -19.91 -2.58
C LYS A 175 24.38 -18.48 -2.03
N ASN A 176 23.79 -18.25 -0.86
CA ASN A 176 23.67 -16.94 -0.21
C ASN A 176 24.71 -16.71 0.88
N LEU A 177 25.66 -17.63 1.11
CA LEU A 177 26.71 -17.45 2.14
C LEU A 177 27.49 -16.14 2.00
N HIS A 178 27.72 -15.68 0.77
CA HIS A 178 28.37 -14.40 0.49
C HIS A 178 27.57 -13.17 0.99
N ARG A 179 26.27 -13.32 1.28
CA ARG A 179 25.37 -12.27 1.79
C ARG A 179 25.14 -12.36 3.29
N LEU A 180 25.78 -13.29 4.00
CA LEU A 180 25.54 -13.57 5.43
C LEU A 180 25.51 -12.29 6.28
N GLU A 181 26.59 -11.51 6.23
CA GLU A 181 26.73 -10.30 7.04
C GLU A 181 25.79 -9.18 6.57
N ALA A 182 25.52 -9.09 5.26
CA ALA A 182 24.54 -8.17 4.72
C ALA A 182 23.14 -8.49 5.26
N PHE A 183 22.72 -9.75 5.24
CA PHE A 183 21.42 -10.20 5.75
C PHE A 183 21.25 -10.03 7.25
N LYS A 184 22.29 -10.37 8.03
CA LYS A 184 22.30 -10.12 9.48
C LYS A 184 22.11 -8.64 9.78
N LYS A 185 22.93 -7.78 9.18
CA LYS A 185 22.86 -6.33 9.37
C LYS A 185 21.52 -5.78 8.90
N SER A 186 21.04 -6.23 7.74
CA SER A 186 19.90 -5.61 7.09
C SER A 186 18.54 -6.01 7.67
N THR A 187 18.49 -7.17 8.32
CA THR A 187 17.25 -7.79 8.79
C THR A 187 17.23 -7.80 10.31
N ALA A 188 17.82 -8.82 10.95
CA ALA A 188 17.79 -8.99 12.40
C ALA A 188 18.46 -7.81 13.13
N GLY A 189 19.65 -7.40 12.70
CA GLY A 189 20.39 -6.28 13.30
C GLY A 189 19.61 -4.97 13.21
N ALA A 190 19.00 -4.69 12.06
CA ALA A 190 18.16 -3.52 11.88
C ALA A 190 16.92 -3.53 12.81
N GLN A 191 16.26 -4.68 12.97
CA GLN A 191 15.12 -4.79 13.88
C GLN A 191 15.51 -4.59 15.35
N MET A 192 16.61 -5.21 15.78
CA MET A 192 17.13 -5.03 17.13
C MET A 192 17.54 -3.58 17.41
N GLU A 193 18.13 -2.90 16.42
CA GLU A 193 18.49 -1.47 16.53
C GLU A 193 17.24 -0.59 16.68
N ILE A 194 16.18 -0.84 15.91
CA ILE A 194 14.92 -0.06 15.98
C ILE A 194 14.31 -0.10 17.39
N ILE A 195 14.38 -1.24 18.07
CA ILE A 195 13.69 -1.47 19.35
C ILE A 195 14.62 -1.44 20.56
N LYS A 196 15.89 -1.08 20.38
CA LYS A 196 16.93 -1.20 21.41
C LYS A 196 16.57 -0.51 22.74
N ASP A 197 15.88 0.63 22.66
CA ASP A 197 15.55 1.50 23.80
C ASP A 197 14.22 1.10 24.49
N VAL A 198 13.44 0.20 23.87
CA VAL A 198 12.12 -0.24 24.35
C VAL A 198 12.03 -1.75 24.57
N GLN A 199 13.07 -2.52 24.22
CA GLN A 199 13.05 -3.99 24.24
C GLN A 199 12.77 -4.60 25.61
N GLN A 200 13.11 -3.91 26.70
CA GLN A 200 12.86 -4.33 28.08
C GLN A 200 11.37 -4.43 28.40
N PHE A 201 10.52 -3.71 27.66
CA PHE A 201 9.07 -3.71 27.85
C PHE A 201 8.35 -4.71 26.93
N ILE A 202 9.06 -5.30 25.98
CA ILE A 202 8.50 -6.30 25.07
C ILE A 202 8.57 -7.66 25.77
N PRO A 203 7.45 -8.40 25.94
CA PRO A 203 7.49 -9.73 26.53
C PRO A 203 8.23 -10.77 25.67
N PRO A 204 8.52 -11.98 26.17
CA PRO A 204 9.13 -13.06 25.40
C PRO A 204 8.39 -13.39 24.10
N PHE A 205 9.16 -13.57 23.03
CA PHE A 205 8.68 -13.99 21.73
C PHE A 205 9.81 -14.61 20.91
N ARG A 206 9.46 -15.34 19.85
CA ARG A 206 10.40 -15.81 18.82
C ARG A 206 9.82 -15.51 17.45
N ALA A 207 10.47 -14.65 16.68
CA ALA A 207 9.98 -14.19 15.37
C ALA A 207 10.97 -14.55 14.26
N THR A 208 10.48 -15.31 13.28
CA THR A 208 11.29 -15.72 12.13
C THR A 208 11.11 -14.74 10.96
N LEU A 209 12.19 -14.15 10.49
CA LEU A 209 12.27 -13.14 9.45
C LEU A 209 12.90 -13.68 8.16
N ARG A 210 12.42 -13.18 7.02
CA ARG A 210 13.03 -13.35 5.70
C ARG A 210 13.92 -12.15 5.38
N PRO A 211 15.15 -12.38 4.89
CA PRO A 211 16.06 -11.29 4.53
C PRO A 211 15.90 -10.82 3.07
N HIS A 212 14.90 -11.33 2.35
CA HIS A 212 14.67 -11.04 0.93
C HIS A 212 13.54 -10.03 0.75
N ASP A 213 13.55 -9.32 -0.37
CA ASP A 213 12.60 -8.23 -0.64
C ASP A 213 11.17 -8.73 -0.94
N ASN A 214 11.02 -9.97 -1.45
CA ASN A 214 9.74 -10.53 -1.87
C ASN A 214 9.02 -11.25 -0.72
N PRO A 215 7.67 -11.20 -0.67
CA PRO A 215 6.90 -12.06 0.22
C PRO A 215 7.02 -13.53 -0.18
N THR A 216 6.77 -14.44 0.76
CA THR A 216 6.93 -15.88 0.52
C THR A 216 5.72 -16.71 0.95
N LEU A 217 4.93 -16.22 1.91
CA LEU A 217 3.85 -17.01 2.52
C LEU A 217 2.57 -16.91 1.68
N PHE A 218 2.44 -17.80 0.71
CA PHE A 218 1.23 -17.97 -0.10
C PHE A 218 0.39 -19.15 0.40
N ALA A 219 -0.82 -18.89 0.90
CA ALA A 219 -1.71 -19.90 1.44
C ALA A 219 -3.15 -19.75 0.92
N ASP A 220 -3.91 -20.84 1.04
CA ASP A 220 -5.25 -20.95 0.45
C ASP A 220 -6.27 -20.03 1.14
N TRP A 221 -7.12 -19.37 0.35
CA TRP A 221 -8.10 -18.43 0.87
C TRP A 221 -9.01 -19.01 1.98
N THR A 222 -9.34 -20.30 1.89
CA THR A 222 -10.24 -20.94 2.86
C THR A 222 -9.63 -21.00 4.26
N TRP A 223 -8.30 -21.13 4.38
CA TRP A 223 -7.60 -21.06 5.65
C TRP A 223 -7.78 -19.65 6.24
N ARG A 224 -7.43 -18.62 5.47
CA ARG A 224 -7.40 -17.23 5.93
C ARG A 224 -8.79 -16.78 6.39
N ARG A 225 -9.84 -17.15 5.63
CA ARG A 225 -11.22 -16.87 5.99
C ARG A 225 -11.61 -17.54 7.31
N GLN A 226 -11.38 -18.84 7.45
CA GLN A 226 -11.73 -19.59 8.66
C GLN A 226 -10.98 -19.09 9.89
N ALA A 227 -9.69 -18.77 9.73
CA ALA A 227 -8.86 -18.25 10.82
C ALA A 227 -9.34 -16.88 11.29
N ARG A 228 -9.65 -15.95 10.37
CA ARG A 228 -10.24 -14.65 10.72
C ARG A 228 -11.63 -14.79 11.37
N GLU A 229 -12.43 -15.74 10.91
CA GLU A 229 -13.73 -16.02 11.52
C GLU A 229 -13.58 -16.55 12.96
N ALA A 230 -12.66 -17.50 13.17
CA ALA A 230 -12.33 -18.01 14.49
C ALA A 230 -11.79 -16.90 15.42
N ALA A 231 -10.89 -16.04 14.93
CA ALA A 231 -10.40 -14.87 15.65
C ALA A 231 -11.53 -13.96 16.12
N LYS A 232 -12.48 -13.63 15.22
CA LYS A 232 -13.66 -12.82 15.54
C LYS A 232 -14.51 -13.42 16.67
N TYR A 233 -14.67 -14.74 16.69
CA TYR A 233 -15.42 -15.46 17.72
C TYR A 233 -14.57 -15.91 18.92
N ARG A 234 -13.30 -15.48 19.00
CA ARG A 234 -12.36 -15.86 20.07
C ARG A 234 -12.23 -17.37 20.22
N SER A 235 -12.18 -18.09 19.10
CA SER A 235 -11.99 -19.53 19.01
C SER A 235 -10.82 -19.86 18.09
N TYR A 236 -10.49 -21.16 17.99
CA TYR A 236 -9.40 -21.63 17.14
C TYR A 236 -9.89 -22.59 16.06
N ILE A 237 -9.28 -22.47 14.89
CA ILE A 237 -9.37 -23.51 13.86
C ILE A 237 -8.48 -24.68 14.25
N SER A 238 -8.85 -25.88 13.81
CA SER A 238 -8.01 -27.07 13.88
C SER A 238 -7.26 -27.23 12.55
N ILE A 239 -5.93 -27.08 12.55
CA ILE A 239 -5.11 -27.21 11.33
C ILE A 239 -5.15 -28.61 10.71
N LYS A 240 -5.55 -29.62 11.50
CA LYS A 240 -5.72 -31.01 11.07
C LYS A 240 -7.00 -31.20 10.26
N ASP A 241 -8.03 -30.41 10.56
CA ASP A 241 -9.34 -30.48 9.89
C ASP A 241 -9.39 -29.63 8.62
N LEU A 242 -8.39 -28.76 8.42
CA LEU A 242 -8.23 -28.03 7.16
C LEU A 242 -8.00 -29.01 6.01
N LYS A 243 -8.87 -28.92 5.00
CA LYS A 243 -8.76 -29.70 3.78
C LYS A 243 -7.55 -29.22 2.97
N ASN A 244 -6.96 -30.13 2.20
CA ASN A 244 -5.94 -29.74 1.23
C ASN A 244 -6.54 -28.78 0.19
N PRO A 245 -5.79 -27.75 -0.23
CA PRO A 245 -6.24 -26.82 -1.26
C PRO A 245 -6.58 -27.57 -2.55
N THR A 246 -7.74 -27.28 -3.12
CA THR A 246 -8.19 -27.84 -4.42
C THR A 246 -7.97 -26.87 -5.57
N ARG A 247 -7.72 -25.59 -5.26
CA ARG A 247 -7.42 -24.54 -6.22
C ARG A 247 -5.92 -24.32 -6.25
N HIS A 248 -5.41 -23.96 -7.42
CA HIS A 248 -3.98 -23.70 -7.63
C HIS A 248 -3.78 -22.30 -8.22
N GLY A 249 -2.53 -21.83 -8.16
CA GLY A 249 -2.16 -20.54 -8.70
C GLY A 249 -2.68 -19.37 -7.86
N TRP A 250 -2.42 -18.15 -8.33
CA TRP A 250 -2.70 -16.91 -7.61
C TRP A 250 -4.16 -16.76 -7.17
N ALA A 251 -5.09 -17.23 -8.00
CA ALA A 251 -6.52 -17.18 -7.69
C ALA A 251 -6.89 -17.99 -6.42
N SER A 252 -6.10 -19.01 -6.03
CA SER A 252 -6.39 -19.81 -4.83
C SER A 252 -6.38 -19.02 -3.51
N ALA A 253 -5.71 -17.86 -3.47
CA ALA A 253 -5.71 -16.95 -2.32
C ALA A 253 -6.89 -15.96 -2.30
N CYS A 254 -7.82 -16.06 -3.25
CA CYS A 254 -8.97 -15.15 -3.37
C CYS A 254 -10.33 -15.79 -3.04
N PRO A 255 -11.32 -14.97 -2.61
CA PRO A 255 -12.72 -15.39 -2.50
C PRO A 255 -13.25 -15.99 -3.80
N LEU A 256 -14.15 -16.98 -3.72
CA LEU A 256 -14.67 -17.69 -4.90
C LEU A 256 -15.42 -16.79 -5.88
N ASP A 257 -16.06 -15.74 -5.37
CA ASP A 257 -16.82 -14.73 -6.10
C ASP A 257 -15.96 -13.57 -6.59
N SER A 258 -14.65 -13.57 -6.29
CA SER A 258 -13.78 -12.49 -6.75
C SER A 258 -13.57 -12.54 -8.28
N PRO A 259 -13.33 -11.39 -8.92
CA PRO A 259 -12.97 -11.32 -10.33
C PRO A 259 -11.83 -12.28 -10.73
N LEU A 260 -10.75 -12.34 -9.93
CA LEU A 260 -9.62 -13.23 -10.20
C LEU A 260 -10.00 -14.72 -10.16
N SER A 261 -10.87 -15.11 -9.23
CA SER A 261 -11.37 -16.48 -9.10
C SER A 261 -12.32 -16.89 -10.23
N SER A 262 -13.08 -15.93 -10.76
CA SER A 262 -14.09 -16.16 -11.79
C SER A 262 -13.48 -16.35 -13.18
N ARG A 263 -12.27 -15.83 -13.45
CA ARG A 263 -11.58 -15.94 -14.76
C ARG A 263 -10.09 -16.24 -14.63
N PRO A 264 -9.69 -17.35 -13.99
CA PRO A 264 -8.29 -17.62 -13.66
C PRO A 264 -7.35 -17.79 -14.88
N ASP A 265 -7.88 -17.82 -16.11
CA ASP A 265 -7.13 -18.00 -17.35
C ASP A 265 -6.30 -16.77 -17.78
N GLY A 266 -6.35 -15.66 -17.03
CA GLY A 266 -5.39 -14.56 -17.16
C GLY A 266 -5.66 -13.64 -18.36
N ARG A 267 -6.75 -13.83 -19.09
CA ARG A 267 -7.19 -12.92 -20.17
C ARG A 267 -7.95 -11.74 -19.58
N TYR A 268 -7.26 -10.97 -18.75
CA TYR A 268 -7.77 -9.71 -18.25
C TYR A 268 -7.45 -8.63 -19.27
N GLU A 269 -8.31 -8.48 -20.27
CA GLU A 269 -8.31 -7.24 -21.05
C GLU A 269 -8.57 -6.07 -20.08
N SER A 270 -7.85 -4.96 -20.24
CA SER A 270 -8.16 -3.75 -19.48
C SER A 270 -9.60 -3.33 -19.82
N SER A 271 -10.54 -3.68 -18.95
CA SER A 271 -11.97 -3.46 -19.16
C SER A 271 -12.36 -1.97 -19.05
N TYR A 272 -11.38 -1.08 -18.85
CA TYR A 272 -11.56 0.36 -18.72
C TYR A 272 -11.47 1.13 -20.05
N ARG A 273 -11.47 0.43 -21.19
CA ARG A 273 -11.26 1.05 -22.52
C ARG A 273 -12.31 2.09 -22.95
N THR A 274 -13.38 2.32 -22.19
CA THR A 274 -14.38 3.34 -22.52
C THR A 274 -14.56 4.45 -21.48
N SER A 275 -14.22 4.21 -20.20
CA SER A 275 -14.47 5.18 -19.12
C SER A 275 -13.18 5.50 -18.36
N LYS A 276 -12.88 6.79 -18.18
CA LYS A 276 -11.76 7.25 -17.35
C LYS A 276 -11.95 6.86 -15.88
N THR A 277 -10.85 6.54 -15.19
CA THR A 277 -10.86 6.09 -13.80
C THR A 277 -9.73 6.70 -12.99
N PHE A 278 -9.91 6.77 -11.66
CA PHE A 278 -8.90 7.22 -10.71
C PHE A 278 -9.00 6.40 -9.42
N ILE A 279 -7.91 6.32 -8.65
CA ILE A 279 -7.92 5.66 -7.34
C ILE A 279 -8.52 6.60 -6.28
N HIS A 280 -9.57 6.15 -5.58
CA HIS A 280 -10.05 6.81 -4.35
C HIS A 280 -9.68 6.09 -3.06
N ASP A 281 -9.47 4.78 -3.11
CA ASP A 281 -8.93 3.97 -2.02
C ASP A 281 -7.73 3.17 -2.55
N HIS A 282 -6.54 3.63 -2.19
CA HIS A 282 -5.29 3.05 -2.69
C HIS A 282 -5.05 1.63 -2.15
N ARG A 283 -5.50 1.32 -0.93
CA ARG A 283 -5.34 -0.03 -0.38
C ARG A 283 -6.23 -1.02 -1.13
N ALA A 284 -7.47 -0.65 -1.39
CA ALA A 284 -8.40 -1.49 -2.16
C ALA A 284 -7.90 -1.70 -3.60
N SER A 285 -7.33 -0.66 -4.24
CA SER A 285 -6.79 -0.78 -5.59
C SER A 285 -5.56 -1.69 -5.72
N MET A 286 -4.90 -2.03 -4.62
CA MET A 286 -3.74 -2.93 -4.60
C MET A 286 -4.13 -4.42 -4.69
N ASP A 287 -5.40 -4.78 -4.45
CA ASP A 287 -5.83 -6.17 -4.28
C ASP A 287 -6.03 -6.90 -5.63
N PRO A 288 -5.18 -7.87 -6.01
CA PRO A 288 -5.33 -8.61 -7.26
C PRO A 288 -6.59 -9.47 -7.32
N CYS A 289 -7.23 -9.76 -6.19
CA CYS A 289 -8.50 -10.49 -6.20
C CYS A 289 -9.61 -9.73 -6.92
N PHE A 290 -9.58 -8.39 -6.85
CA PHE A 290 -10.51 -7.46 -7.49
C PHE A 290 -9.90 -6.69 -8.67
N HIS A 291 -8.56 -6.61 -8.72
CA HIS A 291 -7.78 -6.04 -9.83
C HIS A 291 -6.91 -7.11 -10.50
N PRO A 292 -7.50 -8.09 -11.19
CA PRO A 292 -6.79 -9.25 -11.68
C PRO A 292 -5.73 -8.93 -12.76
N GLN A 293 -5.80 -7.77 -13.40
CA GLN A 293 -4.76 -7.26 -14.29
C GLN A 293 -3.38 -7.17 -13.60
N HIS A 294 -3.32 -7.01 -12.27
CA HIS A 294 -2.06 -6.99 -11.52
C HIS A 294 -1.27 -8.29 -11.70
N ILE A 295 -1.94 -9.44 -11.82
CA ILE A 295 -1.28 -10.73 -12.05
C ILE A 295 -0.49 -10.74 -13.37
N ALA A 296 -1.03 -10.09 -14.39
CA ALA A 296 -0.42 -10.04 -15.72
C ALA A 296 0.59 -8.90 -15.91
N THR A 297 0.61 -7.92 -15.00
CA THR A 297 1.31 -6.64 -15.22
C THR A 297 2.30 -6.25 -14.11
N HIS A 298 2.39 -7.05 -13.05
CA HIS A 298 3.33 -6.86 -11.95
C HIS A 298 4.27 -8.05 -11.80
N GLY A 299 5.58 -7.78 -11.74
CA GLY A 299 6.64 -8.79 -11.79
C GLY A 299 6.60 -9.82 -10.65
N THR A 300 6.09 -9.44 -9.47
CA THR A 300 5.83 -10.35 -8.33
C THR A 300 4.95 -11.55 -8.69
N PHE A 301 3.96 -11.34 -9.56
CA PHE A 301 3.02 -12.39 -9.98
C PHE A 301 3.41 -12.99 -11.32
N LEU A 302 3.73 -12.12 -12.27
CA LEU A 302 4.08 -12.45 -13.65
C LEU A 302 5.26 -13.42 -13.74
N GLY A 303 6.26 -13.26 -12.87
CA GLY A 303 7.44 -14.13 -12.82
C GLY A 303 7.15 -15.58 -12.44
N LEU A 304 5.97 -15.88 -11.89
CA LEU A 304 5.55 -17.23 -11.49
C LEU A 304 4.38 -17.76 -12.34
N GLY A 305 4.04 -17.09 -13.46
CA GLY A 305 2.97 -17.50 -14.37
C GLY A 305 1.62 -17.62 -13.66
N ALA A 306 1.04 -18.83 -13.66
CA ALA A 306 -0.23 -19.11 -12.98
C ALA A 306 -0.14 -18.93 -11.44
N GLY A 307 1.06 -18.93 -10.87
CA GLY A 307 1.32 -18.80 -9.44
C GLY A 307 1.64 -20.13 -8.76
N PRO A 308 2.14 -20.08 -7.51
CA PRO A 308 2.54 -21.27 -6.78
C PRO A 308 1.33 -22.10 -6.31
N SER A 309 1.59 -23.33 -5.86
CA SER A 309 0.59 -24.08 -5.10
C SER A 309 0.44 -23.47 -3.71
N PRO A 310 -0.79 -23.18 -3.24
CA PRO A 310 -1.00 -22.60 -1.92
C PRO A 310 -0.64 -23.60 -0.82
N LYS A 311 -0.07 -23.08 0.28
CA LYS A 311 -0.03 -23.81 1.54
C LYS A 311 -1.44 -23.99 2.09
N ARG A 312 -1.64 -25.08 2.83
CA ARG A 312 -2.92 -25.38 3.50
C ARG A 312 -3.30 -24.36 4.57
N PHE A 313 -2.31 -23.74 5.20
CA PHE A 313 -2.46 -22.72 6.23
C PHE A 313 -1.22 -21.82 6.26
N GLY A 314 -1.36 -20.63 6.85
CA GLY A 314 -0.24 -19.73 7.12
C GLY A 314 0.57 -20.16 8.35
N SER A 315 1.86 -19.85 8.35
CA SER A 315 2.75 -19.91 9.52
C SER A 315 3.30 -18.51 9.78
N PRO A 316 3.49 -18.05 11.02
CA PRO A 316 4.05 -16.71 11.26
C PRO A 316 5.42 -16.54 10.60
N LEU A 317 5.52 -15.60 9.67
CA LEU A 317 6.75 -15.29 8.94
C LEU A 317 6.79 -13.78 8.67
N PHE A 318 7.89 -13.16 9.05
CA PHE A 318 8.09 -11.73 8.86
C PHE A 318 8.82 -11.46 7.55
N SER A 319 8.25 -10.58 6.73
CA SER A 319 8.83 -10.12 5.46
C SER A 319 8.73 -8.60 5.37
N PHE A 320 9.63 -7.98 4.60
CA PHE A 320 9.62 -6.53 4.49
C PHE A 320 8.41 -5.97 3.71
N CYS A 321 7.81 -6.78 2.82
CA CYS A 321 6.55 -6.46 2.17
C CYS A 321 5.68 -7.70 2.00
N ALA A 322 4.40 -7.47 1.75
CA ALA A 322 3.42 -8.49 1.40
C ALA A 322 2.29 -7.85 0.57
N SER A 323 1.84 -8.54 -0.48
CA SER A 323 0.61 -8.16 -1.18
C SER A 323 -0.62 -8.72 -0.45
N SER A 324 -1.83 -8.39 -0.91
CA SER A 324 -3.07 -8.96 -0.34
C SER A 324 -3.16 -10.49 -0.52
N LEU A 325 -2.38 -11.09 -1.43
CA LEU A 325 -2.37 -12.54 -1.65
C LEU A 325 -1.46 -13.29 -0.66
N HIS A 326 -0.56 -12.59 0.02
CA HIS A 326 0.42 -13.19 0.93
C HIS A 326 0.02 -12.96 2.38
N ASP A 327 0.33 -13.94 3.24
CA ASP A 327 0.04 -13.93 4.67
C ASP A 327 1.26 -13.49 5.52
N ASP A 328 2.37 -13.08 4.89
CA ASP A 328 3.54 -12.59 5.63
C ASP A 328 3.18 -11.39 6.53
N ILE A 329 3.77 -11.36 7.73
CA ILE A 329 3.66 -10.24 8.67
C ILE A 329 4.68 -9.17 8.26
N ARG A 330 4.20 -7.97 7.94
CA ARG A 330 5.04 -6.90 7.43
C ARG A 330 5.78 -6.21 8.58
N PHE A 331 7.10 -6.12 8.47
CA PHE A 331 7.92 -5.26 9.31
C PHE A 331 8.60 -4.18 8.46
N THR A 332 8.97 -3.06 9.08
CA THR A 332 9.63 -1.97 8.36
C THR A 332 11.15 -2.06 8.43
N SER A 333 11.80 -1.50 7.43
CA SER A 333 13.25 -1.57 7.24
C SER A 333 13.93 -0.25 7.61
N LEU A 334 15.13 -0.32 8.18
CA LEU A 334 16.01 0.84 8.29
C LEU A 334 16.48 1.35 6.91
N PHE A 335 16.56 0.51 5.86
CA PHE A 335 16.99 0.97 4.51
C PHE A 335 15.96 1.85 3.82
N GLN A 336 14.68 1.56 4.06
CA GLN A 336 13.59 2.44 3.61
C GLN A 336 13.55 3.74 4.42
N SER A 337 14.15 3.71 5.60
CA SER A 337 14.03 4.73 6.64
C SER A 337 15.31 5.54 6.86
N SER A 338 16.34 5.34 6.03
CA SER A 338 17.67 5.91 6.27
C SER A 338 17.95 7.22 5.53
N GLY A 339 17.13 7.59 4.54
CA GLY A 339 17.42 8.76 3.70
C GLY A 339 16.26 9.73 3.59
N TYR A 340 16.51 10.98 3.98
CA TYR A 340 15.72 12.13 3.56
C TYR A 340 16.30 12.71 2.26
N ALA A 341 15.54 13.58 1.60
CA ALA A 341 16.04 14.36 0.47
C ALA A 341 17.10 15.34 0.97
N GLU A 342 18.24 15.37 0.29
CA GLU A 342 19.37 16.25 0.59
C GLU A 342 19.60 17.19 -0.61
N GLU A 343 20.06 18.41 -0.33
CA GLU A 343 20.30 19.44 -1.34
C GLU A 343 19.11 19.66 -2.28
N ASP A 344 17.88 19.51 -1.78
CA ASP A 344 16.68 19.60 -2.59
C ASP A 344 16.24 21.07 -2.78
N PRO A 345 16.13 21.58 -4.04
CA PRO A 345 15.63 22.92 -4.32
C PRO A 345 14.20 23.13 -3.82
N THR A 346 13.85 24.37 -3.51
CA THR A 346 12.45 24.77 -3.27
C THR A 346 11.60 24.57 -4.53
N TRP A 347 10.27 24.55 -4.38
CA TRP A 347 9.35 24.35 -5.51
C TRP A 347 9.62 25.33 -6.67
N GLU A 348 9.88 26.60 -6.35
CA GLU A 348 10.15 27.67 -7.31
C GLU A 348 11.50 27.55 -8.01
N GLU A 349 12.48 26.91 -7.36
CA GLU A 349 13.82 26.71 -7.92
C GLU A 349 13.92 25.47 -8.83
N LYS A 350 12.91 24.59 -8.81
CA LYS A 350 12.85 23.41 -9.67
C LYS A 350 12.59 23.83 -11.11
N THR A 351 13.52 23.47 -12.00
CA THR A 351 13.53 23.97 -13.37
C THR A 351 12.83 23.06 -14.38
N ASP A 352 12.47 21.83 -14.00
CA ASP A 352 11.88 20.85 -14.91
C ASP A 352 10.47 20.42 -14.44
N ASN A 353 9.50 20.58 -15.33
CA ASN A 353 8.09 20.25 -15.09
C ASN A 353 7.68 18.89 -15.66
N ARG A 354 8.61 18.13 -16.26
CA ARG A 354 8.34 16.77 -16.74
C ARG A 354 8.21 15.80 -15.57
N LEU A 355 7.46 14.73 -15.78
CA LEU A 355 7.40 13.61 -14.83
C LEU A 355 8.70 12.82 -14.90
N PHE A 356 9.39 12.73 -13.77
CA PHE A 356 10.71 12.14 -13.71
C PHE A 356 10.74 10.75 -13.09
N TRP A 357 11.48 9.85 -13.74
CA TRP A 357 11.89 8.57 -13.17
C TRP A 357 13.23 8.07 -13.74
N ARG A 358 14.10 7.58 -12.84
CA ARG A 358 15.29 6.79 -13.16
C ARG A 358 15.37 5.60 -12.22
N GLY A 359 15.61 4.42 -12.78
CA GLY A 359 15.80 3.20 -12.01
C GLY A 359 16.32 2.06 -12.85
N SER A 360 16.77 1.00 -12.19
CA SER A 360 17.14 -0.26 -12.83
C SER A 360 15.89 -1.08 -13.20
N PRO A 361 16.02 -2.09 -14.08
CA PRO A 361 14.93 -2.99 -14.43
C PRO A 361 14.66 -4.03 -13.33
N THR A 362 14.79 -3.66 -12.05
CA THR A 362 14.24 -4.52 -10.98
C THR A 362 12.72 -4.55 -11.08
N GLY A 363 12.06 -5.51 -10.42
CA GLY A 363 10.63 -5.75 -10.64
C GLY A 363 10.32 -7.23 -10.77
N MET A 364 11.22 -7.93 -11.45
CA MET A 364 11.29 -9.38 -11.56
C MET A 364 12.68 -9.77 -12.08
N PHE A 365 12.94 -11.07 -12.15
CA PHE A 365 14.05 -11.61 -12.93
C PHE A 365 13.59 -11.84 -14.39
N HIS A 366 14.37 -11.38 -15.36
CA HIS A 366 14.01 -11.34 -16.78
C HIS A 366 14.71 -12.48 -17.52
N GLU A 367 13.97 -13.49 -17.94
CA GLU A 367 14.51 -14.64 -18.64
C GLU A 367 13.58 -15.14 -19.74
N GLU A 368 14.06 -16.07 -20.55
CA GLU A 368 13.26 -16.70 -21.59
C GLU A 368 12.10 -17.49 -20.96
N GLY A 369 10.93 -17.49 -21.60
CA GLY A 369 9.75 -18.21 -21.12
C GLY A 369 8.84 -17.42 -20.16
N VAL A 370 9.27 -16.25 -19.67
CA VAL A 370 8.41 -15.32 -18.92
C VAL A 370 8.11 -14.06 -19.73
N ASN A 371 6.89 -13.53 -19.60
CA ASN A 371 6.45 -12.34 -20.34
C ASN A 371 6.98 -11.04 -19.71
N TRP A 372 8.29 -10.94 -19.52
CA TRP A 372 8.95 -9.88 -18.76
C TRP A 372 8.67 -8.46 -19.28
N ARG A 373 8.28 -8.31 -20.56
CA ARG A 373 7.86 -7.04 -21.16
C ARG A 373 6.59 -6.44 -20.55
N GLN A 374 5.81 -7.25 -19.85
CA GLN A 374 4.62 -6.80 -19.12
C GLN A 374 4.92 -6.35 -17.68
N SER A 375 6.17 -6.49 -17.21
CA SER A 375 6.52 -6.02 -15.87
C SER A 375 6.32 -4.50 -15.73
N GLN A 376 6.02 -4.07 -14.52
CA GLN A 376 5.62 -2.70 -14.20
C GLN A 376 6.65 -1.65 -14.64
N ARG A 377 7.96 -1.93 -14.52
CA ARG A 377 9.00 -0.98 -14.93
C ARG A 377 9.28 -1.00 -16.44
N VAL A 378 9.19 -2.18 -17.06
CA VAL A 378 9.36 -2.28 -18.51
C VAL A 378 8.20 -1.60 -19.24
N ARG A 379 6.96 -1.83 -18.79
CA ARG A 379 5.79 -1.12 -19.34
C ARG A 379 5.88 0.38 -19.16
N LEU A 380 6.38 0.85 -18.01
CA LEU A 380 6.58 2.27 -17.74
C LEU A 380 7.53 2.90 -18.76
N VAL A 381 8.74 2.33 -18.92
CA VAL A 381 9.75 2.87 -19.84
C VAL A 381 9.26 2.80 -21.29
N LYS A 382 8.60 1.71 -21.68
CA LYS A 382 8.00 1.56 -23.02
C LYS A 382 6.86 2.55 -23.28
N MET A 383 6.08 2.87 -22.26
CA MET A 383 5.00 3.86 -22.36
C MET A 383 5.57 5.28 -22.50
N ALA A 384 6.70 5.59 -21.85
CA ALA A 384 7.34 6.90 -21.91
C ALA A 384 8.31 7.08 -23.09
N ALA A 385 8.52 6.04 -23.91
CA ALA A 385 9.37 6.12 -25.09
C ALA A 385 8.77 7.06 -26.15
N THR A 386 9.63 7.78 -26.87
CA THR A 386 9.25 8.77 -27.90
C THR A 386 9.33 8.21 -29.32
N ASP A 387 9.59 6.91 -29.46
CA ASP A 387 9.69 6.23 -30.74
C ASP A 387 8.43 6.40 -31.60
N ASN A 388 8.61 6.51 -32.91
CA ASN A 388 7.57 6.73 -33.94
C ASN A 388 6.60 5.54 -34.14
N ASP A 389 6.16 4.89 -33.07
CA ASP A 389 5.04 3.93 -33.14
C ASP A 389 3.73 4.71 -33.28
N THR A 390 3.37 4.98 -34.55
CA THR A 390 2.19 5.73 -35.01
C THR A 390 0.85 5.10 -34.64
N LYS A 391 0.82 4.03 -33.81
CA LYS A 391 -0.37 3.30 -33.38
C LYS A 391 -0.70 3.42 -31.89
N SER A 392 -0.05 4.32 -31.17
CA SER A 392 -0.19 4.44 -29.72
C SER A 392 -0.72 5.82 -29.32
N ASP A 393 -2.02 6.04 -29.49
CA ASP A 393 -2.66 7.24 -28.94
C ASP A 393 -2.87 7.08 -27.42
N ILE A 394 -2.69 8.17 -26.68
CA ILE A 394 -3.11 8.29 -25.29
C ILE A 394 -4.48 8.94 -25.29
N SER A 395 -5.47 8.23 -24.76
CA SER A 395 -6.71 8.86 -24.34
C SER A 395 -6.40 9.72 -23.12
N LEU A 396 -6.70 11.03 -23.14
CA LEU A 396 -6.36 12.00 -22.11
C LEU A 396 -7.61 12.80 -21.69
N LEU A 397 -7.87 12.85 -20.39
CA LEU A 397 -8.80 13.77 -19.77
C LEU A 397 -8.08 15.11 -19.57
N ARG A 398 -8.49 16.14 -20.31
CA ARG A 398 -7.83 17.45 -20.23
C ARG A 398 -8.00 18.07 -18.84
N PRO A 399 -7.01 18.85 -18.36
CA PRO A 399 -7.14 19.57 -17.09
C PRO A 399 -8.32 20.55 -17.15
N ALA A 400 -9.27 20.39 -16.23
CA ALA A 400 -10.38 21.33 -16.11
C ALA A 400 -9.94 22.60 -15.38
N GLN A 401 -10.45 23.76 -15.82
CA GLN A 401 -10.08 25.05 -15.24
C GLN A 401 -10.71 25.30 -13.86
N SER A 402 -11.88 24.73 -13.57
CA SER A 402 -12.59 24.91 -12.30
C SER A 402 -13.42 23.68 -11.92
N PRO A 403 -13.79 23.53 -10.64
CA PRO A 403 -14.69 22.48 -10.16
C PRO A 403 -16.17 22.67 -10.57
N ASP A 404 -16.52 23.79 -11.20
CA ASP A 404 -17.90 24.13 -11.58
C ASP A 404 -18.20 23.83 -13.06
N VAL A 405 -17.22 23.33 -13.80
CA VAL A 405 -17.36 22.95 -15.21
C VAL A 405 -17.29 21.44 -15.38
N PRO A 406 -18.11 20.86 -16.28
CA PRO A 406 -17.97 19.47 -16.67
C PRO A 406 -16.56 19.16 -17.18
N VAL A 407 -16.03 18.00 -16.82
CA VAL A 407 -14.71 17.56 -17.25
C VAL A 407 -14.65 17.21 -18.73
N GLY A 408 -15.78 16.81 -19.32
CA GLY A 408 -15.87 16.47 -20.73
C GLY A 408 -15.36 15.07 -21.05
N GLU A 409 -15.37 14.76 -22.35
CA GLU A 409 -14.87 13.49 -22.90
C GLU A 409 -13.35 13.52 -23.02
N ALA A 410 -12.72 12.35 -22.96
CA ALA A 410 -11.29 12.23 -23.18
C ALA A 410 -10.92 12.40 -24.66
N GLU A 411 -9.77 13.03 -24.91
CA GLU A 411 -9.21 13.26 -26.24
C GLU A 411 -8.12 12.23 -26.55
N ASN A 412 -8.05 11.74 -27.79
CA ASN A 412 -6.94 10.88 -28.21
C ASN A 412 -5.81 11.75 -28.77
N LEU A 413 -4.62 11.65 -28.17
CA LEU A 413 -3.44 12.43 -28.52
C LEU A 413 -2.27 11.51 -28.84
N ALA A 414 -1.41 11.94 -29.76
CA ALA A 414 -0.23 11.18 -30.12
C ALA A 414 0.72 11.06 -28.92
N ARG A 415 1.01 9.84 -28.49
CA ARG A 415 1.89 9.57 -27.34
C ARG A 415 3.29 10.18 -27.49
N SER A 416 3.86 10.16 -28.69
CA SER A 416 5.19 10.74 -28.93
C SER A 416 5.22 12.24 -28.62
N ALA A 417 4.21 12.99 -29.09
CA ALA A 417 4.09 14.42 -28.82
C ALA A 417 3.93 14.73 -27.32
N LEU A 418 3.15 13.91 -26.59
CA LEU A 418 3.04 14.02 -25.14
C LEU A 418 4.38 13.73 -24.46
N ASN A 419 5.03 12.63 -24.80
CA ASN A 419 6.25 12.18 -24.12
C ASN A 419 7.41 13.14 -24.27
N ASP A 420 7.59 13.73 -25.46
CA ASP A 420 8.63 14.75 -25.70
C ASP A 420 8.49 15.95 -24.74
N ALA A 421 7.25 16.35 -24.46
CA ALA A 421 6.95 17.51 -23.62
C ALA A 421 6.84 17.17 -22.11
N LEU A 422 6.35 15.98 -21.77
CA LEU A 422 5.85 15.66 -20.44
C LEU A 422 6.68 14.65 -19.66
N MET A 423 7.49 13.81 -20.33
CA MET A 423 8.13 12.66 -19.70
C MET A 423 9.64 12.77 -19.69
N ASP A 424 10.26 12.49 -18.54
CA ASP A 424 11.67 12.11 -18.46
C ASP A 424 11.85 10.84 -17.65
N ILE A 425 11.50 9.72 -18.29
CA ILE A 425 11.45 8.38 -17.71
C ILE A 425 12.37 7.48 -18.52
N SER A 426 13.31 6.81 -17.86
CA SER A 426 14.25 5.91 -18.52
C SER A 426 14.81 4.91 -17.53
N PHE A 427 15.21 3.73 -18.02
CA PHE A 427 16.14 2.90 -17.28
C PHE A 427 17.47 3.64 -17.10
N ALA A 428 18.13 3.34 -15.97
CA ALA A 428 19.40 3.94 -15.62
C ALA A 428 20.40 2.93 -15.07
N GLY A 429 21.68 3.17 -15.37
CA GLY A 429 22.79 2.31 -14.93
C GLY A 429 22.94 1.05 -15.79
N GLN A 430 23.33 -0.04 -15.14
CA GLN A 430 23.64 -1.30 -15.83
C GLN A 430 22.38 -2.16 -16.01
N VAL A 431 22.39 -2.97 -17.08
CA VAL A 431 21.41 -4.03 -17.28
C VAL A 431 21.66 -5.13 -16.24
N ILE A 432 20.71 -5.32 -15.35
CA ILE A 432 20.75 -6.30 -14.25
C ILE A 432 19.41 -7.05 -14.17
N ASN A 433 19.30 -8.04 -13.28
CA ASN A 433 18.09 -8.87 -13.08
C ASN A 433 17.60 -9.56 -14.35
N CYS A 434 18.52 -10.08 -15.17
CA CYS A 434 18.20 -10.81 -16.39
C CYS A 434 19.16 -12.00 -16.58
N ALA A 435 18.80 -12.93 -17.48
CA ALA A 435 19.65 -14.04 -17.88
C ALA A 435 19.73 -14.21 -19.40
N GLY A 436 20.87 -14.71 -19.87
CA GLY A 436 21.09 -15.09 -21.27
C GLY A 436 20.82 -13.96 -22.26
N ASP A 437 20.25 -14.30 -23.41
CA ASP A 437 19.96 -13.38 -24.52
C ASP A 437 18.93 -12.31 -24.16
N VAL A 438 18.14 -12.51 -23.10
CA VAL A 438 17.21 -11.49 -22.60
C VAL A 438 17.96 -10.25 -22.11
N CYS A 439 19.14 -10.40 -21.50
CA CYS A 439 19.95 -9.25 -21.11
C CYS A 439 20.38 -8.40 -22.32
N THR A 440 20.85 -9.06 -23.38
CA THR A 440 21.23 -8.38 -24.63
C THR A 440 20.03 -7.72 -25.26
N THR A 441 18.90 -8.43 -25.34
CA THR A 441 17.63 -7.92 -25.88
C THR A 441 17.16 -6.68 -25.13
N MET A 442 17.19 -6.67 -23.79
CA MET A 442 16.82 -5.50 -22.99
C MET A 442 17.78 -4.33 -23.20
N LYS A 443 19.07 -4.60 -23.36
CA LYS A 443 20.06 -3.56 -23.65
C LYS A 443 19.74 -2.86 -24.97
N ASP A 444 19.33 -3.63 -25.97
CA ASP A 444 19.10 -3.14 -27.33
C ASP A 444 17.69 -2.55 -27.53
N GLU A 445 16.67 -3.06 -26.83
CA GLU A 445 15.27 -2.62 -26.95
C GLU A 445 14.98 -1.29 -26.25
N PHE A 446 15.73 -0.94 -25.19
CA PHE A 446 15.46 0.26 -24.39
C PHE A 446 16.57 1.30 -24.50
N SER A 447 16.16 2.56 -24.41
CA SER A 447 17.10 3.65 -24.14
C SER A 447 17.51 3.64 -22.67
N TRP A 448 18.82 3.78 -22.43
CA TRP A 448 19.41 3.84 -21.10
C TRP A 448 20.03 5.22 -20.88
N LYS A 449 19.79 5.81 -19.72
CA LYS A 449 20.36 7.10 -19.31
C LYS A 449 21.26 6.90 -18.09
N ASP A 450 22.06 7.91 -17.76
CA ASP A 450 22.87 7.87 -16.56
C ASP A 450 22.01 7.90 -15.29
N SER A 451 22.51 7.25 -14.26
CA SER A 451 22.00 7.42 -12.89
C SER A 451 22.28 8.86 -12.45
N VAL A 452 21.28 9.51 -11.86
CA VAL A 452 21.42 10.88 -11.36
C VAL A 452 21.35 10.92 -9.83
N PRO A 453 22.02 11.88 -9.18
CA PRO A 453 21.85 12.10 -7.74
C PRO A 453 20.42 12.55 -7.42
N ALA A 454 20.01 12.36 -6.17
CA ALA A 454 18.65 12.68 -5.74
C ALA A 454 18.41 14.19 -5.58
N GLY A 455 19.42 14.98 -5.19
CA GLY A 455 19.31 16.41 -4.92
C GLY A 455 19.41 17.31 -6.16
N ARG A 456 19.81 18.57 -5.96
CA ARG A 456 19.93 19.63 -7.00
C ARG A 456 20.72 19.21 -8.24
N GLY A 457 21.71 18.33 -8.12
CA GLY A 457 22.48 17.85 -9.28
C GLY A 457 21.74 16.86 -10.19
N GLY A 458 20.48 16.51 -9.89
CA GLY A 458 19.76 15.46 -10.61
C GLY A 458 18.25 15.52 -10.41
N ALA A 459 17.68 14.50 -9.77
CA ALA A 459 16.23 14.36 -9.62
C ALA A 459 15.56 15.52 -8.87
N GLY A 460 16.30 16.23 -8.01
CA GLY A 460 15.81 17.38 -7.26
C GLY A 460 15.40 18.57 -8.13
N GLN A 461 15.80 18.61 -9.40
CA GLN A 461 15.38 19.67 -10.35
C GLN A 461 13.93 19.52 -10.83
N TYR A 462 13.30 18.37 -10.60
CA TYR A 462 11.98 18.05 -11.15
C TYR A 462 10.89 18.29 -10.12
N LYS A 463 9.81 18.99 -10.52
CA LYS A 463 8.63 19.17 -9.66
C LYS A 463 7.84 17.90 -9.43
N TYR A 464 7.90 16.93 -10.33
CA TYR A 464 7.06 15.73 -10.31
C TYR A 464 7.92 14.46 -10.38
N LEU A 465 7.76 13.58 -9.39
CA LEU A 465 8.54 12.35 -9.26
C LEU A 465 7.61 11.14 -9.25
N LEU A 466 7.98 10.09 -9.99
CA LEU A 466 7.25 8.81 -9.95
C LEU A 466 7.96 7.80 -9.02
N ASP A 467 7.18 7.11 -8.21
CA ASP A 467 7.59 5.97 -7.40
C ASP A 467 6.91 4.69 -7.90
N VAL A 468 7.72 3.67 -8.18
CA VAL A 468 7.28 2.38 -8.74
C VAL A 468 8.00 1.25 -8.03
N ASP A 469 7.24 0.22 -7.69
CA ASP A 469 7.72 -1.02 -7.08
C ASP A 469 8.93 -1.61 -7.81
N GLY A 470 9.84 -2.18 -7.03
CA GLY A 470 10.94 -3.02 -7.50
C GLY A 470 10.53 -4.49 -7.43
N ASN A 471 11.47 -5.35 -7.04
CA ASN A 471 11.16 -6.76 -6.80
C ASN A 471 10.07 -6.92 -5.74
N GLY A 472 10.13 -6.10 -4.68
CA GLY A 472 9.03 -5.82 -3.75
C GLY A 472 8.65 -4.34 -3.79
N TRP A 473 8.29 -3.77 -2.64
CA TRP A 473 8.01 -2.35 -2.48
C TRP A 473 9.21 -1.45 -2.83
N SER A 474 8.93 -0.16 -3.06
CA SER A 474 9.97 0.84 -3.32
C SER A 474 10.55 1.42 -2.03
N ALA A 475 11.80 1.08 -1.74
CA ALA A 475 12.56 1.70 -0.65
C ALA A 475 12.87 3.21 -0.86
N ARG A 476 12.61 3.77 -2.05
CA ARG A 476 12.86 5.19 -2.35
C ARG A 476 11.77 6.12 -1.82
N PHE A 477 10.58 5.57 -1.52
CA PHE A 477 9.38 6.38 -1.31
C PHE A 477 9.55 7.46 -0.24
N ARG A 478 10.12 7.15 0.93
CA ARG A 478 10.37 8.15 1.99
C ARG A 478 11.24 9.31 1.51
N ARG A 479 12.36 9.01 0.83
CA ARG A 479 13.27 10.05 0.32
C ARG A 479 12.55 10.95 -0.67
N LEU A 480 11.77 10.38 -1.58
CA LEU A 480 10.97 11.14 -2.55
C LEU A 480 9.94 12.03 -1.83
N MET A 481 9.20 11.45 -0.89
CA MET A 481 8.18 12.16 -0.10
C MET A 481 8.77 13.33 0.69
N SER A 482 10.02 13.22 1.16
CA SER A 482 10.70 14.30 1.90
C SER A 482 11.28 15.42 1.04
N SER A 483 11.21 15.31 -0.28
CA SER A 483 11.59 16.39 -1.20
C SER A 483 10.45 17.41 -1.35
N ASN A 484 10.74 18.58 -1.92
CA ASN A 484 9.75 19.58 -2.33
C ASN A 484 9.10 19.21 -3.67
N SER A 485 9.05 17.93 -4.07
CA SER A 485 8.43 17.48 -5.32
C SER A 485 7.14 16.72 -5.06
N LEU A 486 6.19 16.80 -5.98
CA LEU A 486 4.96 16.02 -5.93
C LEU A 486 5.25 14.58 -6.35
N VAL A 487 4.96 13.62 -5.46
CA VAL A 487 5.20 12.20 -5.69
C VAL A 487 3.93 11.51 -6.19
N PHE A 488 4.05 10.82 -7.32
CA PHE A 488 3.08 9.86 -7.84
C PHE A 488 3.54 8.46 -7.45
N LYS A 489 2.66 7.61 -6.90
CA LYS A 489 3.03 6.27 -6.44
C LYS A 489 2.15 5.20 -7.10
N ALA A 490 2.79 4.26 -7.78
CA ALA A 490 2.17 3.04 -8.30
C ALA A 490 2.72 1.82 -7.55
N THR A 491 1.86 1.13 -6.80
CA THR A 491 2.25 -0.03 -6.00
C THR A 491 1.15 -1.07 -5.85
N ILE A 492 1.51 -2.33 -5.61
CA ILE A 492 0.62 -3.40 -5.12
C ILE A 492 0.87 -3.78 -3.65
N PHE A 493 1.82 -3.12 -2.99
CA PHE A 493 2.25 -3.47 -1.65
C PHE A 493 1.71 -2.45 -0.65
N PRO A 494 0.73 -2.85 0.19
CA PRO A 494 0.50 -2.18 1.44
C PRO A 494 1.78 -2.24 2.30
N GLU A 495 2.11 -1.12 2.90
CA GLU A 495 3.29 -0.94 3.73
C GLU A 495 2.86 -0.45 5.12
N TRP A 496 3.79 -0.43 6.08
CA TRP A 496 3.53 -0.04 7.48
C TRP A 496 2.90 1.37 7.64
N TRP A 497 3.08 2.24 6.64
CA TRP A 497 2.58 3.60 6.64
C TRP A 497 1.23 3.76 5.91
N THR A 498 0.70 2.72 5.25
CA THR A 498 -0.44 2.85 4.33
C THR A 498 -1.69 3.45 4.98
N ASP A 499 -1.96 3.12 6.24
CA ASP A 499 -3.05 3.69 7.05
C ASP A 499 -2.68 5.04 7.70
N ARG A 500 -1.40 5.39 7.72
CA ARG A 500 -0.85 6.61 8.34
C ARG A 500 -0.77 7.77 7.35
N ALA A 501 -0.34 7.54 6.11
CA ALA A 501 -0.37 8.56 5.05
C ALA A 501 -1.78 8.68 4.44
N GLN A 502 -2.09 9.83 3.82
CA GLN A 502 -3.35 10.07 3.13
C GLN A 502 -3.08 10.34 1.64
N ALA A 503 -3.53 9.43 0.78
CA ALA A 503 -3.54 9.64 -0.67
C ALA A 503 -4.35 10.89 -1.03
N TRP A 504 -3.92 11.65 -2.04
CA TRP A 504 -4.43 12.97 -2.45
C TRP A 504 -4.19 14.14 -1.48
N VAL A 505 -3.58 13.89 -0.31
CA VAL A 505 -3.07 14.94 0.59
C VAL A 505 -1.54 14.94 0.61
N HIS A 506 -0.92 13.77 0.73
CA HIS A 506 0.55 13.64 0.84
C HIS A 506 1.21 13.19 -0.47
N TYR A 507 0.49 12.44 -1.32
CA TYR A 507 0.98 11.92 -2.59
C TYR A 507 -0.18 11.58 -3.53
N ILE A 508 0.10 11.36 -4.82
CA ILE A 508 -0.90 10.96 -5.82
C ILE A 508 -0.84 9.43 -6.03
N PRO A 509 -1.90 8.66 -5.71
CA PRO A 509 -1.95 7.25 -6.07
C PRO A 509 -2.17 7.09 -7.58
N VAL A 510 -1.47 6.15 -8.21
CA VAL A 510 -1.57 5.85 -9.64
C VAL A 510 -1.80 4.36 -9.83
N GLN A 511 -2.67 3.99 -10.77
CA GLN A 511 -2.91 2.59 -11.09
C GLN A 511 -1.63 1.93 -11.61
N VAL A 512 -1.42 0.67 -11.22
CA VAL A 512 -0.22 -0.11 -11.58
C VAL A 512 -0.12 -0.33 -13.10
N ASP A 513 -1.24 -0.27 -13.81
CA ASP A 513 -1.25 -0.32 -15.27
C ASP A 513 -0.92 1.04 -15.95
N TYR A 514 -0.82 2.12 -15.16
CA TYR A 514 -0.58 3.51 -15.55
C TYR A 514 -1.72 4.16 -16.36
N SER A 515 -2.91 3.57 -16.35
CA SER A 515 -4.06 4.03 -17.13
C SER A 515 -4.56 5.44 -16.75
N ASP A 516 -4.29 5.88 -15.52
CA ASP A 516 -4.65 7.21 -15.00
C ASP A 516 -3.44 8.15 -14.84
N LEU A 517 -2.23 7.73 -15.25
CA LEU A 517 -1.02 8.51 -14.99
C LEU A 517 -1.01 9.84 -15.74
N TYR A 518 -1.30 9.83 -17.05
CA TYR A 518 -1.33 11.08 -17.83
C TYR A 518 -2.45 12.01 -17.37
N ASP A 519 -3.63 11.46 -17.06
CA ASP A 519 -4.77 12.23 -16.58
C ASP A 519 -4.44 12.93 -15.25
N ALA A 520 -3.87 12.18 -14.30
CA ALA A 520 -3.46 12.73 -13.02
C ALA A 520 -2.29 13.73 -13.15
N PHE A 521 -1.29 13.41 -13.97
CA PHE A 521 -0.11 14.25 -14.15
C PHE A 521 -0.46 15.59 -14.80
N THR A 522 -1.18 15.56 -15.93
CA THR A 522 -1.53 16.79 -16.68
C THR A 522 -2.53 17.68 -15.94
N PHE A 523 -3.32 17.14 -15.01
CA PHE A 523 -4.08 17.96 -14.08
C PHE A 523 -3.16 18.91 -13.29
N PHE A 524 -2.04 18.41 -12.77
CA PHE A 524 -1.13 19.22 -11.97
C PHE A 524 -0.15 20.03 -12.82
N ALA A 525 0.49 19.41 -13.81
CA ALA A 525 1.53 20.03 -14.63
C ALA A 525 0.97 20.91 -15.76
N GLY A 526 -0.28 20.70 -16.14
CA GLY A 526 -0.89 21.26 -17.34
C GLY A 526 -0.71 20.38 -18.56
N ASP A 527 -1.16 20.90 -19.69
CA ASP A 527 -0.98 20.27 -21.00
C ASP A 527 0.49 20.32 -21.48
N GLU A 528 0.73 20.00 -22.76
CA GLU A 528 2.07 19.92 -23.38
C GLU A 528 2.86 21.24 -23.30
N ILE A 529 2.18 22.37 -23.06
CA ILE A 529 2.79 23.69 -22.88
C ILE A 529 2.58 24.25 -21.46
N GLY A 530 2.11 23.41 -20.52
CA GLY A 530 1.82 23.76 -19.13
C GLY A 530 0.52 24.52 -18.91
N LYS A 531 -0.35 24.65 -19.93
CA LYS A 531 -1.60 25.38 -19.80
C LYS A 531 -2.64 24.55 -19.06
N GLY A 532 -3.41 25.22 -18.20
CA GLY A 532 -4.46 24.58 -17.39
C GLY A 532 -3.94 23.80 -16.18
N GLY A 533 -2.61 23.79 -15.95
CA GLY A 533 -2.00 23.13 -14.81
C GLY A 533 -2.36 23.77 -13.48
N HIS A 534 -2.47 22.93 -12.46
CA HIS A 534 -2.80 23.30 -11.09
C HIS A 534 -1.55 23.34 -10.19
N ASP A 535 -0.55 24.17 -10.56
CA ASP A 535 0.78 24.21 -9.92
C ASP A 535 0.72 24.46 -8.41
N GLU A 536 -0.13 25.37 -7.94
CA GLU A 536 -0.29 25.65 -6.50
C GLU A 536 -0.89 24.46 -5.73
N MET A 537 -1.80 23.69 -6.36
CA MET A 537 -2.32 22.46 -5.75
C MET A 537 -1.24 21.38 -5.72
N ALA A 538 -0.42 21.29 -6.76
CA ALA A 538 0.70 20.36 -6.80
C ALA A 538 1.72 20.67 -5.69
N LYS A 539 2.09 21.95 -5.54
CA LYS A 539 2.95 22.45 -4.47
C LYS A 539 2.39 22.16 -3.09
N LYS A 540 1.08 22.36 -2.88
CA LYS A 540 0.40 22.05 -1.62
C LYS A 540 0.57 20.58 -1.24
N ILE A 541 0.35 19.66 -2.17
CA ILE A 541 0.49 18.21 -1.92
C ILE A 541 1.97 17.85 -1.69
N ALA A 542 2.89 18.40 -2.50
CA ALA A 542 4.33 18.18 -2.32
C ALA A 542 4.80 18.60 -0.91
N ASN A 543 4.41 19.80 -0.46
CA ASN A 543 4.73 20.30 0.88
C ASN A 543 4.09 19.42 1.97
N SER A 544 2.83 19.05 1.80
CA SER A 544 2.13 18.17 2.76
C SER A 544 2.78 16.79 2.84
N GLY A 545 3.25 16.24 1.72
CA GLY A 545 4.01 15.00 1.66
C GLY A 545 5.35 15.08 2.39
N LYS A 546 6.06 16.20 2.20
CA LYS A 546 7.31 16.50 2.90
C LYS A 546 7.12 16.65 4.40
N GLU A 547 6.16 17.45 4.82
CA GLU A 547 5.81 17.62 6.23
C GLU A 547 5.41 16.28 6.85
N TRP A 548 4.64 15.45 6.12
CA TRP A 548 4.28 14.13 6.60
C TRP A 548 5.51 13.23 6.79
N ALA A 549 6.42 13.18 5.82
CA ALA A 549 7.65 12.38 5.92
C ALA A 549 8.58 12.85 7.06
N LEU A 550 8.66 14.16 7.31
CA LEU A 550 9.53 14.73 8.35
C LEU A 550 8.95 14.55 9.76
N ASN A 551 7.62 14.55 9.93
CA ASN A 551 6.97 14.54 11.25
C ASN A 551 6.33 13.20 11.63
N TYR A 552 6.05 12.32 10.65
CA TYR A 552 5.33 11.06 10.88
C TYR A 552 6.13 9.83 10.40
N TRP A 553 7.27 10.02 9.74
CA TRP A 553 8.19 8.94 9.35
C TRP A 553 9.57 9.14 9.96
N ARG A 554 9.62 9.55 11.24
CA ARG A 554 10.88 9.68 11.97
C ARG A 554 11.35 8.31 12.49
N PRO A 555 12.62 8.16 12.90
CA PRO A 555 13.07 6.97 13.62
C PRO A 555 12.16 6.61 14.79
N GLU A 556 11.66 7.61 15.52
CA GLU A 556 10.76 7.44 16.66
C GLU A 556 9.39 6.89 16.25
N ASP A 557 8.83 7.35 15.12
CA ASP A 557 7.56 6.80 14.60
C ASP A 557 7.72 5.33 14.19
N ILE A 558 8.89 4.97 13.64
CA ILE A 558 9.23 3.60 13.27
C ILE A 558 9.38 2.72 14.52
N THR A 559 10.09 3.21 15.54
CA THR A 559 10.22 2.52 16.83
C THR A 559 8.85 2.35 17.48
N ALA A 560 7.99 3.36 17.48
CA ALA A 560 6.64 3.24 18.01
C ALA A 560 5.78 2.21 17.25
N TYR A 561 5.90 2.14 15.92
CA TYR A 561 5.26 1.10 15.10
C TYR A 561 5.76 -0.30 15.44
N MET A 562 7.09 -0.48 15.44
CA MET A 562 7.71 -1.78 15.68
C MET A 562 7.53 -2.25 17.11
N PHE A 563 7.64 -1.36 18.10
CA PHE A 563 7.34 -1.65 19.49
C PHE A 563 5.93 -2.22 19.61
N ARG A 564 4.94 -1.57 18.99
CA ARG A 564 3.58 -2.07 18.99
C ARG A 564 3.43 -3.43 18.31
N LEU A 565 4.08 -3.63 17.16
CA LEU A 565 4.05 -4.91 16.45
C LEU A 565 4.59 -6.05 17.32
N TRP A 566 5.69 -5.84 18.03
CA TRP A 566 6.28 -6.87 18.88
C TRP A 566 5.44 -7.16 20.13
N LEU A 567 4.82 -6.14 20.74
CA LEU A 567 3.85 -6.36 21.83
C LEU A 567 2.67 -7.24 21.38
N GLU A 568 2.11 -6.94 20.21
CA GLU A 568 1.00 -7.70 19.63
C GLU A 568 1.43 -9.11 19.22
N TYR A 569 2.64 -9.27 18.68
CA TYR A 569 3.16 -10.56 18.25
C TYR A 569 3.50 -11.48 19.43
N ALA A 570 4.14 -10.95 20.48
CA ALA A 570 4.37 -11.68 21.72
C ALA A 570 3.03 -12.17 22.31
N ARG A 571 2.00 -11.33 22.26
CA ARG A 571 0.66 -11.71 22.71
C ARG A 571 0.02 -12.78 21.84
N VAL A 572 0.00 -12.64 20.51
CA VAL A 572 -0.67 -13.63 19.63
C VAL A 572 -0.03 -15.02 19.72
N THR A 573 1.26 -15.09 20.04
CA THR A 573 2.00 -16.34 20.19
C THR A 573 2.05 -16.88 21.62
N SER A 574 1.56 -16.13 22.61
CA SER A 574 1.46 -16.60 24.00
C SER A 574 0.42 -17.71 24.14
N THR A 575 0.77 -18.76 24.89
CA THR A 575 -0.18 -19.83 25.27
C THR A 575 -1.21 -19.36 26.30
N ASP A 576 -0.89 -18.29 27.03
CA ASP A 576 -1.81 -17.57 27.89
C ASP A 576 -1.97 -16.15 27.35
N ARG A 577 -2.89 -15.98 26.39
CA ARG A 577 -3.15 -14.68 25.75
C ARG A 577 -3.87 -13.71 26.69
N ASP A 578 -4.59 -14.22 27.69
CA ASP A 578 -5.38 -13.39 28.60
C ASP A 578 -4.50 -12.69 29.61
N SER A 579 -3.45 -13.33 30.14
CA SER A 579 -2.45 -12.66 30.98
C SER A 579 -1.59 -11.63 30.23
N MET A 580 -1.70 -11.60 28.90
CA MET A 580 -1.03 -10.66 28.02
C MET A 580 -1.92 -9.47 27.64
N ASN A 581 -3.10 -9.32 28.26
CA ASN A 581 -3.93 -8.14 28.11
C ASN A 581 -3.46 -7.02 29.06
N PHE A 582 -3.53 -5.79 28.58
CA PHE A 582 -3.39 -4.59 29.39
C PHE A 582 -4.77 -4.05 29.78
N ASP A 583 -4.94 -3.80 31.07
CA ASP A 583 -6.07 -3.09 31.64
C ASP A 583 -5.60 -1.80 32.28
N ILE A 584 -6.44 -0.77 32.20
CA ILE A 584 -6.14 0.52 32.84
C ILE A 584 -6.11 0.31 34.36
N PRO A 585 -5.10 0.83 35.07
CA PRO A 585 -5.04 0.82 36.53
C PRO A 585 -6.26 1.41 37.24
#